data_AF-A0A0Q4DNW4-F1
#
_entry.id   AF-A0A0Q4DNW4-F1
#
_cell.length_a   1.000
_cell.length_b   1.000
_cell.length_c   1.000
_cell.angle_alpha   90.00
_cell.angle_beta   90.00
_cell.angle_gamma   90.00
#
_symmetry.space_group_name_H-M   'P 1'
#
loop_
_entity.id
_entity.type
_entity.pdbx_description
1 polymer ?
#
loop_
_entity_poly.entity_id
_entity_poly.type
_entity_poly.pdbx_seq_one_letter_code
_entity_poly.pdbx_strand_id
1 'polypeptide(L)'
;MNAQAKIKELIRKYLTRSIKLQFNMDVDLNNEYTLTENIVSKKTIIARTFSDNILSKPGLKLFLTSLITEINNEKCSLEFMTGKMKSMPESA
;
A
#
# COMPACT_ATOMS: atom_id res chain seq x y z
N MET A 1 -20.41 -0.48 -5.82
CA MET A 1 -18.95 -0.23 -5.75
C MET A 1 -18.20 -1.36 -6.45
N ASN A 2 -17.33 -1.05 -7.42
CA ASN A 2 -16.48 -2.03 -8.12
C ASN A 2 -15.45 -2.65 -7.14
N ALA A 3 -15.13 -3.95 -7.30
CA ALA A 3 -14.17 -4.69 -6.48
C ALA A 3 -12.77 -4.03 -6.44
N GLN A 4 -12.32 -3.44 -7.56
CA GLN A 4 -11.04 -2.72 -7.60
C GLN A 4 -11.02 -1.47 -6.71
N ALA A 5 -12.15 -0.76 -6.59
CA ALA A 5 -12.24 0.41 -5.71
C ALA A 5 -12.13 0.01 -4.24
N LYS A 6 -12.73 -1.13 -3.85
CA LYS A 6 -12.61 -1.68 -2.49
C LYS A 6 -11.17 -2.10 -2.18
N ILE A 7 -10.49 -2.77 -3.12
CA ILE A 7 -9.08 -3.15 -2.98
C ILE A 7 -8.21 -1.89 -2.80
N LYS A 8 -8.41 -0.86 -3.64
CA LYS A 8 -7.67 0.41 -3.55
C LYS A 8 -7.88 1.10 -2.20
N GLU A 9 -9.11 1.15 -1.69
CA GLU A 9 -9.40 1.74 -0.39
C GLU A 9 -8.71 0.99 0.76
N LEU A 10 -8.73 -0.34 0.72
CA LEU A 10 -8.07 -1.17 1.73
C LEU A 10 -6.55 -1.02 1.70
N ILE A 11 -5.94 -0.96 0.50
CA ILE A 11 -4.52 -0.66 0.35
C ILE A 11 -4.19 0.71 0.93
N ARG A 12 -4.97 1.73 0.59
CA ARG A 12 -4.77 3.08 1.15
C ARG A 12 -4.80 3.06 2.67
N LYS A 13 -5.85 2.47 3.28
CA LYS A 13 -5.99 2.36 4.74
C LYS A 13 -4.82 1.62 5.37
N TYR A 14 -4.42 0.50 4.80
CA TYR A 14 -3.30 -0.31 5.29
C TYR A 14 -1.97 0.47 5.24
N LEU A 15 -1.64 1.09 4.11
CA LEU A 15 -0.39 1.83 3.95
C LEU A 15 -0.36 3.07 4.85
N THR A 16 -1.43 3.86 4.89
CA THR A 16 -1.52 5.04 5.76
C THR A 16 -1.33 4.65 7.23
N ARG A 17 -2.02 3.61 7.71
CA ARG A 17 -1.87 3.15 9.09
C ARG A 17 -0.46 2.63 9.38
N SER A 18 0.15 1.91 8.43
CA SER A 18 1.50 1.39 8.58
C SER A 18 2.54 2.51 8.68
N ILE A 19 2.40 3.56 7.86
CA ILE A 19 3.25 4.76 7.94
C ILE A 19 3.05 5.48 9.27
N LYS A 20 1.79 5.65 9.70
CA LYS A 20 1.47 6.32 10.96
C LYS A 20 2.10 5.60 12.16
N LEU A 21 2.03 4.27 12.20
CA LEU A 21 2.66 3.49 13.27
C LEU A 21 4.19 3.56 13.25
N GLN A 22 4.81 3.44 12.06
CA GLN A 22 6.26 3.35 11.95
C GLN A 22 6.98 4.70 12.09
N PHE A 23 6.35 5.78 11.61
CA PHE A 23 6.99 7.10 11.51
C PHE A 23 6.25 8.21 12.25
N ASN A 24 5.05 7.93 12.81
CA ASN A 24 4.15 8.95 13.36
C ASN A 24 3.76 10.06 12.36
N MET A 25 3.88 9.79 11.06
CA MET A 25 3.58 10.76 10.00
C MET A 25 2.22 10.49 9.38
N ASP A 26 1.54 11.56 8.97
CA ASP A 26 0.45 11.48 8.01
C ASP A 26 1.00 11.80 6.63
N VAL A 27 0.80 10.89 5.67
CA VAL A 27 1.33 11.01 4.31
C VAL A 27 0.18 10.86 3.35
N ASP A 28 0.00 11.86 2.48
CA ASP A 28 -0.95 11.71 1.38
C ASP A 28 -0.39 10.72 0.36
N LEU A 29 -1.08 9.60 0.21
CA LEU A 29 -0.75 8.56 -0.76
C LEU A 29 -1.51 8.71 -2.08
N ASN A 30 -2.27 9.80 -2.25
CA ASN A 30 -2.91 10.12 -3.52
C ASN A 30 -1.83 10.26 -4.60
N ASN A 31 -1.92 9.44 -5.65
CA ASN A 31 -0.98 9.41 -6.77
C ASN A 31 0.43 8.87 -6.46
N GLU A 32 0.69 8.38 -5.25
CA GLU A 32 1.98 7.75 -4.88
C GLU A 32 2.08 6.29 -5.35
N TYR A 33 0.94 5.71 -5.74
CA TYR A 33 0.85 4.41 -6.39
C TYR A 33 -0.39 4.32 -7.27
N THR A 34 -0.38 3.33 -8.17
CA THR A 34 -1.55 2.95 -8.97
C THR A 34 -1.76 1.44 -8.99
N LEU A 35 -3.00 1.02 -9.20
CA LEU A 35 -3.33 -0.38 -9.49
C LEU A 35 -3.26 -0.59 -11.00
N THR A 36 -2.49 -1.60 -11.40
CA THR A 36 -2.34 -1.95 -12.82
C THR A 36 -2.23 -3.47 -12.98
N GLU A 37 -2.26 -3.95 -14.22
CA GLU A 37 -2.08 -5.36 -14.52
C GLU A 37 -0.62 -5.65 -14.87
N ASN A 38 -0.05 -6.67 -14.24
CA ASN A 38 1.24 -7.20 -14.65
C ASN A 38 1.14 -7.79 -16.06
N ILE A 39 1.94 -7.28 -16.99
CA ILE A 39 1.85 -7.62 -18.42
C ILE A 39 1.98 -9.13 -18.68
N VAL A 40 2.85 -9.80 -17.91
CA VAL A 40 3.18 -11.23 -18.08
C VAL A 40 2.16 -12.12 -17.37
N SER A 41 1.93 -11.91 -16.08
CA SER A 41 1.10 -12.80 -15.26
C SER A 41 -0.40 -12.48 -15.30
N LYS A 42 -0.78 -11.33 -15.89
CA LYS A 42 -2.17 -10.82 -15.93
C LYS A 42 -2.79 -10.59 -14.56
N LYS A 43 -1.97 -10.51 -13.51
CA LYS A 43 -2.41 -10.25 -12.13
C LYS A 43 -2.44 -8.76 -11.86
N THR A 44 -3.42 -8.32 -11.07
CA THR A 44 -3.43 -6.96 -10.52
C THR A 44 -2.25 -6.79 -9.56
N ILE A 45 -1.49 -5.72 -9.74
CA ILE A 45 -0.35 -5.31 -8.91
C ILE A 45 -0.47 -3.83 -8.55
N ILE A 46 0.24 -3.44 -7.51
CA ILE A 46 0.51 -2.05 -7.17
C ILE A 46 1.80 -1.62 -7.88
N ALA A 47 1.70 -0.64 -8.76
CA ALA A 47 2.84 0.06 -9.35
C ALA A 47 3.14 1.33 -8.54
N ARG A 48 4.41 1.53 -8.19
CA ARG A 48 4.89 2.71 -7.45
C ARG A 48 4.97 3.90 -8.40
N THR A 49 4.42 5.04 -8.00
CA THR A 49 4.48 6.31 -8.74
C THR A 49 4.98 7.42 -7.83
N PHE A 50 5.96 7.09 -6.98
CA PHE A 50 6.41 7.97 -5.91
C PHE A 50 6.83 9.36 -6.42
N SER A 51 6.24 10.38 -5.82
CA SER A 51 6.60 11.78 -6.06
C SER A 51 7.89 12.15 -5.32
N ASP A 52 8.41 13.35 -5.60
CA ASP A 52 9.57 13.90 -4.90
C ASP A 52 9.35 13.99 -3.38
N ASN A 53 8.10 14.08 -2.92
CA ASN A 53 7.77 14.07 -1.50
C ASN A 53 8.17 12.75 -0.82
N ILE A 54 7.96 11.61 -1.48
CA ILE A 54 8.39 10.29 -0.99
C ILE A 54 9.85 10.02 -1.33
N LEU A 55 10.30 10.40 -2.53
CA LEU A 55 11.68 10.16 -2.97
C LEU A 55 12.71 10.91 -2.11
N SER A 56 12.36 12.10 -1.61
CA SER A 56 13.19 12.89 -0.67
C SER A 56 13.31 12.29 0.74
N LYS A 57 12.55 11.24 1.07
CA LYS A 57 12.55 10.58 2.38
C LYS A 57 12.97 9.11 2.23
N PRO A 58 14.29 8.79 2.23
CA PRO A 58 14.79 7.45 1.92
C PRO A 58 14.19 6.34 2.80
N GLY A 59 14.00 6.59 4.10
CA GLY A 59 13.40 5.63 5.02
C GLY A 59 11.93 5.32 4.68
N LEU A 60 11.14 6.35 4.37
CA LEU A 60 9.74 6.20 3.95
C LEU A 60 9.64 5.47 2.60
N LYS A 61 10.47 5.85 1.63
CA LYS A 61 10.55 5.21 0.30
C LYS A 61 10.86 3.72 0.43
N LEU A 62 11.85 3.35 1.25
CA LEU A 62 12.23 1.97 1.46
C LEU A 62 11.10 1.19 2.12
N PHE A 63 10.52 1.73 3.19
CA PHE A 63 9.40 1.11 3.90
C PHE A 63 8.20 0.85 3.00
N LEU A 64 7.75 1.86 2.24
CA LEU A 64 6.64 1.72 1.30
C LEU A 64 6.95 0.75 0.17
N THR A 65 8.20 0.74 -0.32
CA THR A 65 8.64 -0.25 -1.32
C THR A 65 8.50 -1.67 -0.78
N SER A 66 8.94 -1.93 0.45
CA SER A 66 8.84 -3.24 1.07
C SER A 66 7.39 -3.68 1.22
N LEU A 67 6.52 -2.81 1.75
CA LEU A 67 5.09 -3.12 1.90
C LEU A 67 4.42 -3.43 0.56
N ILE A 68 4.66 -2.60 -0.46
CA ILE A 68 4.11 -2.82 -1.81
C ILE A 68 4.63 -4.12 -2.43
N THR A 69 5.89 -4.46 -2.18
CA THR A 69 6.49 -5.72 -2.66
C THR A 69 5.86 -6.93 -1.99
N GLU A 70 5.66 -6.89 -0.67
CA GLU A 70 4.95 -7.92 0.09
C GLU A 70 3.53 -8.13 -0.46
N ILE A 71 2.78 -7.03 -0.65
CA ILE A 71 1.42 -7.09 -1.21
C ILE A 71 1.42 -7.70 -2.62
N ASN A 72 2.34 -7.30 -3.49
CA ASN A 72 2.43 -7.81 -4.86
C ASN A 72 2.80 -9.31 -4.89
N ASN A 73 3.66 -9.76 -3.98
CA ASN A 73 4.03 -11.17 -3.86
C ASN A 73 2.87 -12.03 -3.32
N GLU A 74 2.11 -11.51 -2.35
CA GLU A 74 0.94 -12.16 -1.74
C GLU A 74 -0.36 -11.98 -2.57
N LYS A 75 -0.22 -11.79 -3.88
CA LYS A 75 -1.31 -11.66 -4.88
C LYS A 75 -2.28 -10.49 -4.64
N CYS A 76 -1.92 -9.50 -3.81
CA CYS A 76 -2.75 -8.33 -3.53
C CYS A 76 -4.20 -8.70 -3.12
N SER A 77 -4.36 -9.74 -2.30
CA SER A 77 -5.69 -10.27 -1.94
C SER A 77 -6.36 -9.48 -0.82
N LEU A 78 -7.69 -9.39 -0.88
CA LEU A 78 -8.52 -8.78 0.16
C LEU A 78 -8.37 -9.47 1.51
N GLU A 79 -8.21 -10.79 1.50
CA GLU A 79 -8.07 -11.62 2.69
C GLU A 79 -6.76 -11.31 3.45
N PHE A 80 -5.64 -11.24 2.73
CA PHE A 80 -4.35 -10.89 3.29
C PHE A 80 -4.38 -9.50 3.95
N MET A 81 -4.90 -8.51 3.23
CA MET A 81 -4.98 -7.13 3.70
C MET A 81 -5.92 -7.00 4.91
N THR A 82 -7.04 -7.70 4.88
CA THR A 82 -7.99 -7.73 6.02
C THR A 82 -7.36 -8.40 7.24
N GLY A 83 -6.63 -9.50 7.05
CA GLY A 83 -5.89 -10.17 8.12
C GLY A 83 -4.85 -9.25 8.77
N LYS A 84 -4.01 -8.60 7.96
CA LYS A 84 -3.01 -7.64 8.44
C LYS A 84 -3.64 -6.46 9.19
N MET A 85 -4.75 -5.91 8.69
CA MET A 85 -5.44 -4.81 9.38
C MET A 85 -6.03 -5.22 10.73
N LYS A 86 -6.52 -6.47 10.86
CA LYS A 86 -7.03 -7.01 12.14
C LYS A 86 -5.92 -7.26 13.16
N SER A 87 -4.71 -7.61 12.72
CA SER A 87 -3.56 -7.82 13.60
C SER A 87 -2.81 -6.53 13.99
N MET A 88 -3.15 -5.39 13.36
CA MET A 88 -2.54 -4.11 13.74
C MET A 88 -3.20 -3.57 15.01
N PRO A 89 -2.41 -3.09 16.00
CA PRO A 89 -2.94 -2.47 17.21
C PRO A 89 -3.81 -1.27 16.82
N GLU A 90 -5.01 -1.15 17.38
CA GLU A 90 -5.89 0.00 17.17
C GLU A 90 -5.06 1.28 17.40
N SER A 91 -5.06 2.15 16.39
CA SER A 91 -4.37 3.43 16.50
C SER A 91 -5.09 4.21 17.60
N ALA A 92 -4.37 4.46 18.70
CA ALA A 92 -4.80 5.32 19.81
C ALA A 92 -5.09 6.75 19.33
#